data_AF-A0A3B9A6W4-F1
#
_entry.id   AF-A0A3B9A6W4-F1
#
_cell.length_a   1.000
_cell.length_b   1.000
_cell.length_c   1.000
_cell.angle_alpha   90.00
_cell.angle_beta   90.00
_cell.angle_gamma   90.00
#
_symmetry.space_group_name_H-M   'P 1'
#
loop_
_entity.id
_entity.type
_entity.pdbx_description
1 polymer ?
#
loop_
_entity_poly.entity_id
_entity_poly.type
_entity_poly.pdbx_seq_one_letter_code
_entity_poly.pdbx_strand_id
1 'polypeptide(L)'
;MIFVDGSWPDANTAAQYGGDPFLAGVAAMTTIGHWAIPGYAEASFKWDVAPMPTGPAGQATSVNSAGFVVAKLTKYPQESFNFIKFVLSEKGQTRLAELGFACPVLKSVAESPAFLEQEVKANHQVFLDSLAFARMKPSFKG
;
A
#
# COMPACT_ATOMS: atom_id res chain seq x y z
N MET A 1 -21.24 -4.52 -2.76
CA MET A 1 -20.94 -5.82 -3.39
C MET A 1 -20.46 -6.77 -2.30
N ILE A 2 -19.24 -6.64 -1.76
CA ILE A 2 -18.70 -7.54 -0.71
C ILE A 2 -19.45 -7.58 0.64
N PHE A 3 -20.05 -6.46 1.07
CA PHE A 3 -20.83 -6.40 2.32
C PHE A 3 -22.26 -6.94 2.13
N VAL A 4 -22.74 -6.98 0.89
CA VAL A 4 -24.12 -7.37 0.57
C VAL A 4 -24.21 -8.88 0.33
N ASP A 5 -23.19 -9.46 -0.29
CA ASP A 5 -23.08 -10.90 -0.50
C ASP A 5 -22.52 -11.67 0.72
N GLY A 6 -22.14 -10.95 1.79
CA GLY A 6 -21.64 -11.53 3.04
C GLY A 6 -20.21 -12.06 2.98
N SER A 7 -19.48 -11.81 1.88
CA SER A 7 -18.09 -12.25 1.74
C SER A 7 -17.12 -11.47 2.64
N TRP A 8 -17.54 -10.30 3.14
CA TRP A 8 -16.77 -9.50 4.09
C TRP A 8 -17.72 -8.88 5.15
N PRO A 9 -17.33 -8.88 6.45
CA PRO A 9 -18.15 -8.30 7.51
C PRO A 9 -18.37 -6.80 7.32
N ASP A 10 -19.55 -6.29 7.66
CA ASP A 10 -19.81 -4.84 7.63
C ASP A 10 -18.90 -4.06 8.60
N ALA A 11 -18.89 -2.73 8.47
CA ALA A 11 -18.03 -1.86 9.26
C ALA A 11 -18.30 -1.96 10.78
N ASN A 12 -19.55 -2.18 11.21
CA ASN A 12 -19.87 -2.33 12.62
C ASN A 12 -19.32 -3.65 13.18
N THR A 13 -19.45 -4.72 12.40
CA THR A 13 -18.90 -6.03 12.74
C THR A 13 -17.37 -5.98 12.76
N ALA A 14 -16.73 -5.38 11.75
CA ALA A 14 -15.28 -5.21 11.73
C ALA A 14 -14.77 -4.38 12.92
N ALA A 15 -15.52 -3.35 13.34
CA ALA A 15 -15.15 -2.53 14.50
C ALA A 15 -15.13 -3.32 15.82
N GLN A 16 -15.94 -4.38 15.96
CA GLN A 16 -15.89 -5.27 17.14
C GLN A 16 -14.55 -6.02 17.24
N TYR A 17 -13.81 -6.13 16.14
CA TYR A 17 -12.49 -6.75 16.04
C TYR A 17 -11.36 -5.73 15.86
N GLY A 18 -11.56 -4.47 16.27
CA GLY A 18 -10.53 -3.43 16.17
C GLY A 18 -10.35 -2.83 14.77
N GLY A 19 -11.27 -3.12 13.84
CA GLY A 19 -11.31 -2.52 12.50
C GLY A 19 -10.58 -3.31 11.42
N ASP A 20 -9.73 -4.27 11.77
CA ASP A 20 -9.08 -5.20 10.84
C ASP A 20 -9.32 -6.66 11.25
N PRO A 21 -10.36 -7.31 10.70
CA PRO A 21 -10.69 -8.70 10.97
C PRO A 21 -9.56 -9.70 10.65
N PHE A 22 -8.69 -9.38 9.68
CA PHE A 22 -7.56 -10.24 9.33
C PHE A 22 -6.50 -10.19 10.41
N LEU A 23 -6.07 -8.98 10.82
CA LEU A 23 -5.11 -8.83 11.91
C LEU A 23 -5.63 -9.40 13.24
N ALA A 24 -6.94 -9.30 13.49
CA ALA A 24 -7.60 -9.92 14.63
C ALA A 24 -7.66 -11.46 14.58
N GLY A 25 -7.25 -12.09 13.47
CA GLY A 25 -7.20 -13.54 13.30
C GLY A 25 -8.57 -14.18 13.04
N VAL A 26 -9.60 -13.39 12.73
CA VAL A 26 -10.98 -13.89 12.49
C VAL A 26 -11.37 -13.89 11.00
N ALA A 27 -10.51 -13.37 10.11
CA ALA A 27 -10.62 -13.50 8.67
C ALA A 27 -9.39 -14.20 8.09
N ALA A 28 -9.60 -15.14 7.16
CA ALA A 28 -8.52 -15.93 6.56
C ALA A 28 -7.68 -15.14 5.53
N MET A 29 -8.28 -14.16 4.86
CA MET A 29 -7.64 -13.30 3.86
C MET A 29 -8.22 -11.89 3.94
N THR A 30 -7.45 -10.89 3.51
CA THR A 30 -7.88 -9.50 3.33
C THR A 30 -7.36 -8.95 2.01
N THR A 31 -8.07 -7.96 1.45
CA THR A 31 -7.61 -7.23 0.26
C THR A 31 -7.15 -5.83 0.66
N ILE A 32 -5.84 -5.64 0.75
CA ILE A 32 -5.23 -4.39 1.17
C ILE A 32 -3.93 -4.13 0.38
N GLY A 33 -3.43 -2.89 0.40
CA GLY A 33 -2.18 -2.54 -0.27
C GLY A 33 -0.96 -2.55 0.65
N HIS A 34 0.22 -2.33 0.06
CA HIS A 34 1.51 -2.42 0.73
C HIS A 34 1.62 -1.59 2.02
N TRP A 35 0.94 -0.45 2.12
CA TRP A 35 0.99 0.42 3.31
C TRP A 35 0.58 -0.27 4.62
N ALA A 36 -0.13 -1.41 4.54
CA ALA A 36 -0.55 -2.16 5.71
C ALA A 36 0.52 -3.09 6.28
N ILE A 37 1.56 -3.42 5.49
CA ILE A 37 2.57 -4.42 5.87
C ILE A 37 3.23 -4.11 7.24
N PRO A 38 3.66 -2.87 7.54
CA PRO A 38 4.22 -2.56 8.85
C PRO A 38 3.28 -2.89 10.01
N GLY A 39 1.96 -2.66 9.84
CA GLY A 39 0.96 -2.98 10.85
C GLY A 39 0.74 -4.48 11.04
N TYR A 40 1.00 -5.29 10.02
CA TYR A 40 0.90 -6.76 10.11
C TYR A 40 2.13 -7.43 10.74
N ALA A 41 3.15 -6.66 11.15
CA ALA A 41 4.20 -7.14 12.04
C ALA A 41 3.65 -7.68 13.37
N GLU A 42 2.50 -7.17 13.81
CA GLU A 42 1.85 -7.54 15.08
C GLU A 42 0.98 -8.79 14.96
N ALA A 43 0.83 -9.35 13.76
CA ALA A 43 0.00 -10.54 13.55
C ALA A 43 0.54 -11.73 14.36
N SER A 44 -0.35 -12.39 15.09
CA SER A 44 -0.03 -13.55 15.93
C SER A 44 0.05 -14.87 15.15
N PHE A 45 -0.12 -14.81 13.82
CA PHE A 45 -0.15 -15.95 12.91
C PHE A 45 0.75 -15.70 11.70
N LYS A 46 1.11 -16.78 10.99
CA LYS A 46 1.90 -16.67 9.75
C LYS A 46 1.01 -16.18 8.62
N TRP A 47 1.49 -15.18 7.89
CA TRP A 47 0.80 -14.63 6.74
C TRP A 47 1.79 -14.33 5.61
N ASP A 48 1.26 -14.14 4.41
CA ASP A 48 2.03 -13.71 3.24
C ASP A 48 1.09 -12.96 2.26
N VAL A 49 1.67 -12.41 1.19
CA VAL A 49 0.94 -11.65 0.16
C VAL A 49 0.87 -12.46 -1.13
N ALA A 50 -0.30 -12.46 -1.76
CA ALA A 50 -0.56 -13.03 -3.07
C ALA A 50 -1.17 -11.98 -4.00
N PRO A 51 -1.03 -12.11 -5.34
CA PRO A 51 -1.69 -11.20 -6.27
C PRO A 51 -3.21 -11.37 -6.20
N MET A 52 -3.94 -10.34 -6.64
CA MET A 52 -5.41 -10.44 -6.77
C MET A 52 -5.79 -11.59 -7.72
N PRO A 53 -6.85 -12.36 -7.39
CA PRO A 53 -7.30 -13.46 -8.23
C PRO A 53 -7.82 -12.97 -9.58
N THR A 54 -7.64 -13.81 -10.60
CA THR A 54 -8.19 -13.56 -11.94
C THR A 54 -9.71 -13.71 -11.92
N GLY A 55 -10.43 -12.65 -12.31
CA GLY A 55 -11.88 -12.67 -12.46
C GLY A 55 -12.32 -13.03 -13.88
N PRO A 56 -13.64 -13.16 -14.13
CA PRO A 56 -14.19 -13.44 -15.47
C PRO A 56 -13.82 -12.40 -16.53
N ALA A 57 -13.52 -11.17 -16.13
CA ALA A 57 -13.09 -10.08 -17.00
C ALA A 57 -11.55 -9.95 -17.11
N GLY A 58 -10.81 -10.96 -16.63
CA GLY A 58 -9.35 -10.97 -16.59
C GLY A 58 -8.78 -10.58 -15.23
N GLN A 59 -7.45 -10.54 -15.16
CA GLN A 59 -6.71 -10.16 -13.97
C GLN A 59 -6.55 -8.64 -13.91
N ALA A 60 -6.78 -8.05 -12.74
CA ALA A 60 -6.62 -6.63 -12.52
C ALA A 60 -6.24 -6.34 -11.07
N THR A 61 -5.46 -5.28 -10.87
CA THR A 61 -5.24 -4.67 -9.55
C THR A 61 -5.44 -3.16 -9.62
N SER A 62 -5.86 -2.56 -8.51
CA SER A 62 -5.97 -1.11 -8.38
C SER A 62 -4.62 -0.54 -7.95
N VAL A 63 -4.14 0.48 -8.65
CA VAL A 63 -3.02 1.30 -8.19
C VAL A 63 -3.55 2.60 -7.60
N ASN A 64 -3.10 2.90 -6.39
CA ASN A 64 -3.32 4.18 -5.73
C ASN A 64 -1.99 4.93 -5.69
N SER A 65 -1.96 6.17 -6.15
CA SER A 65 -0.79 7.04 -6.03
C SER A 65 -0.94 7.96 -4.83
N ALA A 66 0.11 8.05 -4.01
CA ALA A 66 0.25 9.09 -3.00
C ALA A 66 1.30 10.10 -3.48
N GLY A 67 1.03 11.39 -3.30
CA GLY A 67 1.93 12.46 -3.71
C GLY A 67 2.10 13.49 -2.60
N PHE A 68 3.29 14.04 -2.49
CA PHE A 68 3.55 15.21 -1.64
C PHE A 68 3.11 16.47 -2.37
N VAL A 69 2.40 17.35 -1.68
CA VAL A 69 1.90 18.62 -2.23
C VAL A 69 2.31 19.79 -1.34
N VAL A 70 2.59 20.94 -1.94
CA VAL A 70 2.84 22.19 -1.21
C VAL A 70 1.55 22.99 -1.14
N ALA A 71 1.14 23.35 0.08
CA ALA A 71 -0.01 24.21 0.28
C ALA A 71 0.22 25.59 -0.37
N LYS A 72 -0.75 26.07 -1.16
CA LYS A 72 -0.63 27.35 -1.91
C LYS A 72 -0.32 28.55 -1.01
N LEU A 73 -0.82 28.55 0.22
CA LEU A 73 -0.71 29.66 1.18
C LEU A 73 0.40 29.44 2.22
N THR A 74 1.34 28.51 1.99
CA THR A 74 2.45 28.30 2.92
C THR A 74 3.31 29.54 3.06
N LYS A 75 3.77 29.82 4.28
CA LYS A 75 4.76 30.88 4.55
C LYS A 75 6.20 30.45 4.21
N TYR A 76 6.40 29.17 3.89
CA TYR A 76 7.71 28.54 3.67
C TYR A 76 7.79 27.80 2.32
N PRO A 77 7.58 28.50 1.18
CA PRO A 77 7.48 27.84 -0.12
C PRO A 77 8.79 27.18 -0.56
N GLN A 78 9.93 27.81 -0.28
CA GLN A 78 11.24 27.31 -0.71
C GLN A 78 11.65 26.07 0.09
N GLU A 79 11.44 26.08 1.40
CA GLU A 79 11.72 24.97 2.30
C GLU A 79 10.82 23.78 2.00
N SER A 80 9.53 24.05 1.76
CA SER A 80 8.57 23.01 1.34
C SER A 80 9.01 22.34 0.03
N PHE A 81 9.46 23.13 -0.95
CA PHE A 81 9.94 22.59 -2.21
C PHE A 81 11.25 21.81 -2.07
N ASN A 82 12.17 22.28 -1.22
CA ASN A 82 13.41 21.56 -0.91
C ASN A 82 13.12 20.22 -0.20
N PHE A 83 12.14 20.19 0.70
CA PHE A 83 11.69 18.96 1.34
C PHE A 83 11.13 17.97 0.32
N ILE A 84 10.26 18.41 -0.60
CA ILE A 84 9.73 17.54 -1.66
C ILE A 84 10.86 17.00 -2.55
N LYS A 85 11.86 17.82 -2.91
CA LYS A 85 13.03 17.34 -3.66
C LYS A 85 13.79 16.26 -2.89
N PHE A 86 13.99 16.45 -1.59
CA PHE A 86 14.67 15.48 -0.76
C PHE A 86 13.88 14.17 -0.65
N VAL A 87 12.59 14.23 -0.30
CA VAL A 87 11.79 13.03 -0.09
C VAL A 87 11.60 12.21 -1.37
N LEU A 88 11.61 12.87 -2.53
CA LEU A 88 11.55 12.22 -3.84
C LEU A 88 12.91 11.78 -4.39
N SER A 89 14.03 12.17 -3.76
CA SER A 89 15.35 11.67 -4.13
C SER A 89 15.49 10.17 -3.85
N GLU A 90 16.49 9.53 -4.45
CA GLU A 90 16.81 8.12 -4.16
C GLU A 90 16.97 7.88 -2.66
N LYS A 91 17.76 8.69 -1.96
CA LYS A 91 17.93 8.61 -0.50
C LYS A 91 16.61 8.74 0.26
N GLY A 92 15.75 9.67 -0.15
CA GLY A 92 14.44 9.89 0.49
C GLY A 92 13.52 8.70 0.29
N GLN A 93 13.41 8.19 -0.93
CA GLN A 93 12.57 7.05 -1.26
C GLN A 93 13.10 5.74 -0.65
N THR A 94 14.42 5.54 -0.59
CA THR A 94 15.04 4.41 0.11
C THR A 94 14.62 4.43 1.59
N ARG A 95 14.70 5.59 2.25
CA ARG A 95 14.28 5.69 3.64
C ARG A 95 12.78 5.42 3.83
N LEU A 96 11.93 5.88 2.92
CA LEU A 96 10.49 5.59 2.97
C LEU A 96 10.19 4.10 2.71
N ALA A 97 10.96 3.45 1.83
CA ALA A 97 10.83 2.01 1.54
C ALA A 97 11.18 1.17 2.76
N GLU A 98 12.29 1.48 3.44
CA GLU A 98 12.72 0.81 4.67
C GLU A 98 11.67 0.88 5.78
N LEU A 99 10.90 1.98 5.83
CA LEU A 99 9.82 2.18 6.79
C LEU A 99 8.50 1.49 6.38
N GLY A 100 8.48 0.84 5.21
CA GLY A 100 7.28 0.22 4.63
C GLY A 100 6.18 1.21 4.24
N PHE A 101 6.53 2.49 4.04
CA PHE A 101 5.55 3.56 3.83
C PHE A 101 4.69 3.35 2.58
N ALA A 102 5.33 3.08 1.44
CA ALA A 102 4.68 2.82 0.16
C ALA A 102 5.65 2.15 -0.81
N CYS A 103 5.13 1.58 -1.90
CA CYS A 103 5.95 1.19 -3.03
C CYS A 103 6.67 2.42 -3.63
N PRO A 104 8.01 2.40 -3.77
CA PRO A 104 8.77 3.51 -4.34
C PRO A 104 8.38 3.79 -5.80
N VAL A 105 8.48 5.06 -6.21
CA VAL A 105 8.24 5.46 -7.61
C VAL A 105 9.50 5.39 -8.46
N LEU A 106 10.69 5.45 -7.83
CA LEU A 106 11.96 5.17 -8.50
C LEU A 106 12.16 3.66 -8.60
N LYS A 107 12.24 3.15 -9.84
CA LYS A 107 12.51 1.73 -10.10
C LYS A 107 13.78 1.23 -9.40
N SER A 108 14.83 2.04 -9.40
CA SER A 108 16.09 1.72 -8.72
C SER A 108 15.92 1.44 -7.23
N VAL A 109 14.95 2.08 -6.57
CA VAL A 109 14.63 1.84 -5.15
C VAL A 109 13.63 0.70 -5.00
N ALA A 110 12.61 0.64 -5.86
CA ALA A 110 11.60 -0.42 -5.82
C ALA A 110 12.20 -1.81 -6.04
N GLU A 111 13.18 -1.94 -6.92
CA GLU A 111 13.89 -3.19 -7.22
C GLU A 111 15.08 -3.45 -6.28
N SER A 112 15.28 -2.58 -5.27
CA SER A 112 16.39 -2.71 -4.31
C SER A 112 16.01 -3.51 -3.06
N PRO A 113 17.00 -3.99 -2.28
CA PRO A 113 16.76 -4.60 -0.98
C PRO A 113 15.98 -3.71 0.00
N ALA A 114 16.06 -2.39 -0.14
CA ALA A 114 15.33 -1.46 0.74
C ALA A 114 13.82 -1.65 0.67
N PHE A 115 13.29 -2.10 -0.47
CA PHE A 115 11.88 -2.45 -0.63
C PHE A 115 11.65 -3.96 -0.54
N LEU A 116 12.48 -4.78 -1.19
CA LEU A 116 12.25 -6.23 -1.31
C LEU A 116 12.58 -7.02 -0.03
N GLU A 117 13.45 -6.49 0.83
CA GLU A 117 13.96 -7.19 2.02
C GLU A 117 13.63 -6.47 3.34
N GLN A 118 12.48 -5.79 3.41
CA GLN A 118 12.01 -5.09 4.62
C GLN A 118 12.02 -5.96 5.90
N GLU A 119 11.99 -5.31 7.06
CA GLU A 119 11.98 -5.99 8.37
C GLU A 119 10.82 -6.98 8.48
N VAL A 120 9.63 -6.55 8.08
CA VAL A 120 8.46 -7.43 7.96
C VAL A 120 8.64 -8.33 6.74
N LYS A 121 8.85 -9.62 7.01
CA LYS A 121 9.06 -10.63 5.96
C LYS A 121 7.73 -11.03 5.33
N ALA A 122 7.56 -10.63 4.08
CA ALA A 122 6.46 -10.96 3.21
C ALA A 122 6.95 -10.98 1.76
N ASN A 123 6.15 -11.51 0.84
CA ASN A 123 6.44 -11.46 -0.58
C ASN A 123 6.20 -10.05 -1.16
N HIS A 124 7.20 -9.17 -1.00
CA HIS A 124 7.16 -7.79 -1.51
C HIS A 124 7.19 -7.72 -3.05
N GLN A 125 7.78 -8.71 -3.71
CA GLN A 125 7.88 -8.77 -5.17
C GLN A 125 6.50 -8.78 -5.84
N VAL A 126 5.49 -9.38 -5.19
CA VAL A 126 4.11 -9.42 -5.69
C VAL A 126 3.54 -8.02 -5.98
N PHE A 127 3.92 -6.98 -5.22
CA PHE A 127 3.43 -5.63 -5.49
C PHE A 127 3.98 -5.06 -6.80
N LEU A 128 5.24 -5.38 -7.13
CA LEU A 128 5.87 -4.94 -8.38
C LEU A 128 5.32 -5.74 -9.56
N ASP A 129 5.24 -7.06 -9.42
CA ASP A 129 4.70 -7.95 -10.45
C ASP A 129 3.24 -7.59 -10.79
N SER A 130 2.47 -7.19 -9.78
CA SER A 130 1.08 -6.81 -9.95
C SER A 130 0.89 -5.53 -10.78
N LEU A 131 1.94 -4.72 -10.96
CA LEU A 131 1.88 -3.54 -11.84
C LEU A 131 1.66 -3.92 -13.31
N ALA A 132 2.02 -5.14 -13.74
CA ALA A 132 1.80 -5.63 -15.10
C ALA A 132 0.32 -5.69 -15.50
N PHE A 133 -0.58 -5.83 -14.53
CA PHE A 133 -2.03 -5.85 -14.72
C PHE A 133 -2.74 -4.75 -13.93
N ALA A 134 -2.02 -3.69 -13.58
CA ALA A 134 -2.59 -2.52 -12.91
C ALA A 134 -3.59 -1.77 -13.80
N ARG A 135 -4.67 -1.30 -13.17
CA ARG A 135 -5.60 -0.32 -13.71
C ARG A 135 -5.58 0.92 -12.84
N MET A 136 -5.27 2.06 -13.45
CA MET A 136 -5.31 3.34 -12.77
C MET A 136 -6.76 3.79 -12.60
N LYS A 137 -7.11 4.26 -11.40
CA LYS A 137 -8.42 4.86 -11.16
C LYS A 137 -8.55 6.16 -11.98
N PRO A 138 -9.74 6.46 -12.53
CA PRO A 138 -9.97 7.74 -13.19
C PRO A 138 -9.70 8.91 -12.25
N SER A 139 -8.92 9.90 -12.71
CA SER A 139 -8.77 11.18 -12.01
C SER A 139 -9.86 12.14 -12.51
N PHE A 140 -10.95 12.25 -11.76
CA PHE A 140 -12.00 13.22 -12.08
C PHE A 140 -11.51 14.62 -11.71
N LYS A 141 -11.70 15.59 -12.61
CA LYS A 141 -11.68 17.00 -12.25
C LYS A 141 -13.02 17.28 -11.56
N GLY A 142 -12.97 17.72 -10.31
CA GLY A 142 -14.15 18.28 -9.63
C GLY A 142 -14.64 19.55 -10.32
#